data_AF-A0A822BBP6-F1
#
_entry.id   AF-A0A822BBP6-F1
#
_cell.length_a   1.000
_cell.length_b   1.000
_cell.length_c   1.000
_cell.angle_alpha   90.00
_cell.angle_beta   90.00
_cell.angle_gamma   90.00
#
_symmetry.space_group_name_H-M   'P 1'
#
loop_
_entity.id
_entity.type
_entity.pdbx_description
1 polymer ?
#
loop_
_entity_poly.entity_id
_entity_poly.type
_entity_poly.pdbx_seq_one_letter_code
_entity_poly.pdbx_strand_id
1 'polypeptide(L)'
;MPAHIHSIPSSTQSTGVTGASQSFNNLQLSLPVNYIICTSGYFPSPDSTVQYPFLGQIVALIGNSIPNGWTLANGNLLSIAQNTALFAVIGTTYGGDGRSNFALPDLRGRVGVGVATGSSLQLGGKSGTESITLLSTNLPSHQHSLLSNTYGNNQTSSTGDGQPFENAQPSLGINYMISLSGVYPSRDGGTIDSQTPVLGEIVGFAGNYVPQGWSRADGSLLSISSNIALFSLLQTYYGGDGKSSFALPDLRDRVTVGSGEGFTVGAVVGSSEITLATDQLPAHAHSLPN
;
A
#
# COMPACT_ATOMS: atom_id res chain seq x y z
N MET A 1 -25.16 -12.49 -71.45
CA MET A 1 -23.97 -12.00 -70.74
C MET A 1 -24.12 -12.39 -69.27
N PRO A 2 -23.16 -13.08 -68.64
CA PRO A 2 -23.30 -13.49 -67.25
C PRO A 2 -23.12 -12.28 -66.32
N ALA A 3 -23.94 -12.20 -65.27
CA ALA A 3 -23.82 -11.18 -64.25
C ALA A 3 -22.48 -11.35 -63.51
N HIS A 4 -21.55 -10.43 -63.76
CA HIS A 4 -20.34 -10.31 -62.98
C HIS A 4 -20.71 -9.66 -61.64
N ILE A 5 -20.67 -10.45 -60.56
CA ILE A 5 -20.81 -9.94 -59.20
C ILE A 5 -19.48 -9.26 -58.85
N HIS A 6 -19.50 -7.93 -58.71
CA HIS A 6 -18.43 -7.21 -58.03
C HIS A 6 -18.55 -7.51 -56.53
N SER A 7 -17.73 -8.42 -56.01
CA SER A 7 -17.44 -8.42 -54.57
C SER A 7 -16.54 -7.22 -54.31
N ILE A 8 -17.10 -6.13 -53.79
CA ILE A 8 -16.29 -5.03 -53.27
C ILE A 8 -15.59 -5.60 -52.02
N PRO A 9 -14.25 -5.72 -52.01
CA PRO A 9 -13.56 -6.15 -50.79
C PRO A 9 -13.87 -5.12 -49.71
N SER A 10 -14.41 -5.56 -48.58
CA SER A 10 -14.62 -4.70 -47.41
C SER A 10 -13.24 -4.33 -46.85
N SER A 11 -12.65 -3.26 -47.39
CA SER A 11 -11.45 -2.67 -46.79
C SER A 11 -11.88 -2.05 -45.45
N THR A 12 -11.37 -2.59 -44.35
CA THR A 12 -11.53 -1.94 -43.04
C THR A 12 -10.87 -0.57 -43.11
N GLN A 13 -11.69 0.49 -43.09
CA GLN A 13 -11.18 1.85 -42.98
C GLN A 13 -11.06 2.20 -41.50
N SER A 14 -9.85 2.56 -41.06
CA SER A 14 -9.63 3.10 -39.71
C SER A 14 -9.77 4.61 -39.76
N THR A 15 -10.48 5.18 -38.80
CA THR A 15 -10.28 6.60 -38.48
C THR A 15 -8.84 6.79 -38.01
N GLY A 16 -8.28 8.01 -38.15
CA GLY A 16 -6.98 8.32 -37.56
C GLY A 16 -6.98 8.04 -36.05
N VAL A 17 -5.80 7.77 -35.48
CA VAL A 17 -5.66 7.62 -34.03
C VAL A 17 -5.84 8.97 -33.34
N THR A 18 -6.62 9.00 -32.27
CA THR A 18 -6.72 10.14 -31.35
C THR A 18 -6.23 9.74 -29.97
N GLY A 19 -5.78 10.72 -29.18
CA GLY A 19 -5.13 10.50 -27.90
C GLY A 19 -3.64 10.22 -28.06
N ALA A 20 -2.83 10.85 -27.21
CA ALA A 20 -1.37 10.71 -27.21
C ALA A 20 -0.86 9.66 -26.21
N SER A 21 -1.76 9.03 -25.44
CA SER A 21 -1.41 8.15 -24.31
C SER A 21 -0.37 8.80 -23.39
N GLN A 22 -0.53 10.10 -23.10
CA GLN A 22 0.33 10.79 -22.15
C GLN A 22 0.03 10.29 -20.74
N SER A 23 1.07 10.16 -19.93
CA SER A 23 0.93 9.76 -18.55
C SER A 23 0.24 10.84 -17.72
N PHE A 24 -0.55 10.45 -16.72
CA PHE A 24 -1.09 11.34 -15.70
C PHE A 24 -0.55 10.99 -14.30
N ASN A 25 -0.64 11.94 -13.38
CA ASN A 25 -0.13 11.81 -12.02
C ASN A 25 -0.96 10.79 -11.21
N ASN A 26 -0.28 9.85 -10.57
CA ASN A 26 -0.89 8.82 -9.70
C ASN A 26 -0.65 9.09 -8.20
N LEU A 27 0.00 10.20 -7.85
CA LEU A 27 0.24 10.61 -6.47
C LEU A 27 -0.99 11.27 -5.87
N GLN A 28 -1.39 10.79 -4.69
CA GLN A 28 -2.27 11.51 -3.79
C GLN A 28 -1.52 12.73 -3.27
N LEU A 29 -2.27 13.82 -3.08
CA LEU A 29 -1.76 15.00 -2.41
C LEU A 29 -1.20 14.62 -1.03
N SER A 30 0.12 14.64 -0.93
CA SER A 30 0.84 14.11 0.23
C SER A 30 1.75 15.19 0.80
N LEU A 31 1.87 15.23 2.13
CA LEU A 31 2.83 16.06 2.84
C LEU A 31 4.07 15.21 3.17
N PRO A 32 5.24 15.50 2.58
CA PRO A 32 6.46 14.79 2.94
C PRO A 32 6.84 15.07 4.40
N VAL A 33 7.01 13.99 5.17
CA VAL A 33 7.58 14.01 6.53
C VAL A 33 8.79 13.08 6.56
N ASN A 34 9.68 13.25 7.54
CA ASN A 34 10.81 12.35 7.69
C ASN A 34 10.32 11.03 8.30
N TYR A 35 10.74 9.91 7.75
CA TYR A 35 10.70 8.63 8.46
C TYR A 35 12.06 8.39 9.08
N ILE A 36 12.07 8.05 10.37
CA ILE A 36 13.27 7.71 11.12
C ILE A 36 13.22 6.27 11.59
N ILE A 37 14.38 5.63 11.68
CA ILE A 37 14.55 4.27 12.16
C ILE A 37 15.44 4.25 13.40
N CYS A 38 15.05 3.44 14.40
CA CYS A 38 15.81 3.29 15.64
C CYS A 38 17.07 2.45 15.38
N THR A 39 18.23 3.05 15.63
CA THR A 39 19.56 2.44 15.49
C THR A 39 20.22 2.14 16.83
N SER A 40 19.67 2.66 17.93
CA SER A 40 20.16 2.39 19.29
C SER A 40 18.97 2.27 20.25
N GLY A 41 18.38 1.08 20.26
CA GLY A 41 17.29 0.69 21.14
C GLY A 41 17.47 -0.75 21.62
N TYR A 42 16.42 -1.32 22.18
CA TYR A 42 16.44 -2.70 22.63
C TYR A 42 16.44 -3.68 21.46
N PHE A 43 17.12 -4.81 21.61
CA PHE A 43 17.06 -5.88 20.62
C PHE A 43 15.67 -6.55 20.69
N PRO A 44 14.92 -6.69 19.58
CA PRO A 44 13.52 -7.13 19.60
C PRO A 44 13.34 -8.65 19.85
N SER A 45 13.86 -9.19 20.94
CA SER A 45 13.78 -10.62 21.23
C SER A 45 12.33 -11.07 21.54
N PRO A 46 11.90 -12.25 21.05
CA PRO A 46 10.65 -12.90 21.48
C PRO A 46 10.65 -13.36 22.94
N ASP A 47 11.82 -13.50 23.58
CA ASP A 47 11.94 -14.10 24.91
C ASP A 47 12.26 -13.10 26.03
N SER A 48 12.20 -11.80 25.73
CA SER A 48 12.57 -10.71 26.66
C SER A 48 11.35 -9.97 27.19
N THR A 49 11.49 -9.14 28.23
CA THR A 49 10.42 -8.22 28.63
C THR A 49 10.06 -7.26 27.50
N VAL A 50 8.82 -6.82 27.45
CA VAL A 50 8.35 -5.79 26.51
C VAL A 50 9.22 -4.55 26.66
N GLN A 51 9.82 -4.10 25.57
CA GLN A 51 10.78 -2.99 25.56
C GLN A 51 10.49 -2.05 24.40
N TYR A 52 10.64 -0.74 24.65
CA TYR A 52 10.40 0.33 23.70
C TYR A 52 11.43 1.47 23.89
N PRO A 53 11.88 2.16 22.84
CA PRO A 53 11.84 1.73 21.44
C PRO A 53 12.80 0.54 21.20
N PHE A 54 12.56 -0.22 20.14
CA PHE A 54 13.40 -1.34 19.73
C PHE A 54 14.11 -1.09 18.38
N LEU A 55 15.27 -1.72 18.20
CA LEU A 55 16.06 -1.62 16.98
C LEU A 55 15.22 -1.95 15.75
N GLY A 56 15.28 -1.10 14.72
CA GLY A 56 14.52 -1.30 13.49
C GLY A 56 13.08 -0.78 13.52
N GLN A 57 12.61 -0.24 14.65
CA GLN A 57 11.34 0.49 14.70
C GLN A 57 11.38 1.74 13.81
N ILE A 58 10.31 1.99 13.06
CA ILE A 58 10.16 3.13 12.15
C ILE A 58 9.01 4.01 12.64
N VAL A 59 9.26 5.31 12.74
CA VAL A 59 8.24 6.32 13.06
C VAL A 59 8.35 7.53 12.15
N ALA A 60 7.26 8.28 12.01
CA ALA A 60 7.26 9.56 11.32
C ALA A 60 7.73 10.68 12.26
N LEU A 61 8.51 11.62 11.73
CA LEU A 61 9.03 12.80 12.40
C LEU A 61 8.84 14.02 11.49
N ILE A 62 8.18 15.07 11.99
CA ILE A 62 7.89 16.27 11.20
C ILE A 62 9.12 17.17 10.98
N GLY A 63 10.12 17.08 11.87
CA GLY A 63 11.30 17.95 11.88
C GLY A 63 12.58 17.26 11.41
N ASN A 64 13.64 18.06 11.24
CA ASN A 64 14.95 17.59 10.78
C ASN A 64 15.92 17.27 11.92
N SER A 65 15.59 17.63 13.16
CA SER A 65 16.41 17.32 14.34
C SER A 65 16.19 15.86 14.73
N ILE A 66 17.05 14.97 14.23
CA ILE A 66 16.95 13.53 14.50
C ILE A 66 17.48 13.23 15.91
N PRO A 67 16.69 12.59 16.79
CA PRO A 67 17.15 12.24 18.13
C PRO A 67 18.34 11.27 18.11
N ASN A 68 19.16 11.30 19.17
CA ASN A 68 20.22 10.31 19.37
C ASN A 68 19.63 8.89 19.37
N GLY A 69 20.33 7.96 18.72
CA GLY A 69 19.87 6.58 18.58
C GLY A 69 18.84 6.36 17.46
N TRP A 70 18.59 7.38 16.64
CA TRP A 70 17.76 7.31 15.45
C TRP A 70 18.51 7.87 14.24
N THR A 71 18.11 7.45 13.05
CA THR A 71 18.59 8.02 11.79
C THR A 71 17.48 8.01 10.74
N LEU A 72 17.66 8.68 9.61
CA LEU A 72 16.67 8.69 8.53
C LEU A 72 16.54 7.31 7.87
N ALA A 73 15.31 6.91 7.58
CA ALA A 73 14.99 5.76 6.74
C ALA A 73 15.02 6.18 5.25
N ASN A 74 16.22 6.47 4.76
CA ASN A 74 16.49 7.06 3.43
C ASN A 74 17.36 6.19 2.52
N GLY A 75 17.53 4.90 2.81
CA GLY A 75 18.35 3.99 2.00
C GLY A 75 19.84 4.04 2.28
N ASN A 76 20.30 4.79 3.30
CA ASN A 76 21.72 4.89 3.62
C ASN A 76 22.35 3.52 3.90
N LEU A 77 23.58 3.33 3.42
CA LEU A 77 24.42 2.19 3.79
C LEU A 77 25.10 2.45 5.14
N LEU A 78 24.98 1.50 6.05
CA LEU A 78 25.64 1.52 7.36
C LEU A 78 26.70 0.44 7.44
N SER A 79 27.79 0.73 8.16
CA SER A 79 28.82 -0.26 8.50
C SER A 79 28.25 -1.31 9.45
N ILE A 80 28.41 -2.59 9.10
CA ILE A 80 28.04 -3.72 9.97
C ILE A 80 28.84 -3.67 11.26
N ALA A 81 30.14 -3.36 11.19
CA ALA A 81 31.04 -3.34 12.35
C ALA A 81 30.59 -2.35 13.44
N GLN A 82 29.90 -1.27 13.07
CA GLN A 82 29.39 -0.25 13.98
C GLN A 82 27.92 -0.46 14.37
N ASN A 83 27.19 -1.31 13.65
CA ASN A 83 25.73 -1.48 13.79
C ASN A 83 25.33 -2.97 13.81
N THR A 84 26.13 -3.81 14.47
CA THR A 84 25.96 -5.26 14.48
C THR A 84 24.57 -5.70 14.95
N ALA A 85 24.05 -5.05 15.98
CA ALA A 85 22.72 -5.36 16.53
C ALA A 85 21.59 -5.03 15.54
N LEU A 86 21.64 -3.86 14.88
CA LEU A 86 20.66 -3.49 13.87
C LEU A 86 20.77 -4.38 12.62
N PHE A 87 21.99 -4.73 12.21
CA PHE A 87 22.21 -5.68 11.12
C PHE A 87 21.61 -7.06 11.43
N ALA A 88 21.71 -7.54 12.67
CA ALA A 88 21.06 -8.79 13.07
C ALA A 88 19.52 -8.70 13.01
N VAL A 89 18.94 -7.50 13.10
CA VAL A 89 17.48 -7.28 12.98
C VAL A 89 17.01 -7.27 11.52
N ILE A 90 17.68 -6.49 10.66
CA ILE A 90 17.18 -6.18 9.32
C ILE A 90 17.97 -6.85 8.18
N GLY A 91 19.16 -7.40 8.48
CA GLY A 91 20.04 -8.04 7.51
C GLY A 91 20.32 -7.16 6.30
N THR A 92 20.33 -7.77 5.12
CA THR A 92 20.46 -7.09 3.82
C THR A 92 19.12 -6.88 3.12
N THR A 93 18.00 -6.92 3.87
CA THR A 93 16.64 -6.85 3.31
C THR A 93 16.45 -5.64 2.39
N TYR A 94 17.10 -4.52 2.72
CA TYR A 94 17.01 -3.28 1.96
C TYR A 94 18.23 -3.02 1.06
N GLY A 95 19.19 -3.95 1.00
CA GLY A 95 20.42 -3.85 0.23
C GLY A 95 21.71 -3.90 1.07
N GLY A 96 22.82 -3.55 0.42
CA GLY A 96 24.19 -3.68 0.95
C GLY A 96 24.84 -5.03 0.64
N ASP A 97 26.10 -5.18 1.01
CA ASP A 97 26.90 -6.36 0.64
C ASP A 97 26.82 -7.52 1.66
N GLY A 98 26.23 -7.28 2.84
CA GLY A 98 26.11 -8.27 3.91
C GLY A 98 27.43 -8.70 4.54
N ARG A 99 28.54 -8.03 4.19
CA ARG A 99 29.90 -8.34 4.65
C ARG A 99 30.51 -7.16 5.41
N SER A 100 30.47 -5.99 4.80
CA SER A 100 30.95 -4.73 5.38
C SER A 100 29.81 -3.78 5.69
N ASN A 101 28.71 -3.84 4.93
CA ASN A 101 27.59 -2.92 5.03
C ASN A 101 26.23 -3.57 4.76
N PHE A 102 25.19 -2.84 5.18
CA PHE A 102 23.79 -3.13 4.89
C PHE A 102 23.06 -1.80 4.70
N ALA A 103 21.95 -1.82 3.96
CA ALA A 103 21.14 -0.63 3.73
C ALA A 103 19.98 -0.53 4.72
N LEU A 104 19.59 0.71 5.02
CA LEU A 104 18.32 1.03 5.69
C LEU A 104 17.15 1.03 4.69
N PRO A 105 15.90 0.99 5.15
CA PRO A 105 14.74 1.26 4.30
C PRO A 105 14.86 2.63 3.60
N ASP A 106 14.37 2.75 2.37
CA ASP A 106 14.31 4.02 1.63
C ASP A 106 12.87 4.47 1.44
N LEU A 107 12.36 5.24 2.41
CA LEU A 107 10.99 5.78 2.42
C LEU A 107 10.89 7.16 1.76
N ARG A 108 11.94 7.64 1.11
CA ARG A 108 11.87 8.92 0.37
C ARG A 108 10.93 8.77 -0.82
N GLY A 109 9.98 9.70 -0.92
CA GLY A 109 8.97 9.73 -1.98
C GLY A 109 8.05 8.51 -1.97
N ARG A 110 7.94 7.78 -0.85
CA ARG A 110 7.18 6.54 -0.75
C ARG A 110 6.34 6.50 0.51
N VAL A 111 5.21 5.81 0.42
CA VAL A 111 4.43 5.39 1.59
C VAL A 111 4.91 4.03 2.07
N GLY A 112 4.86 3.81 3.39
CA GLY A 112 5.03 2.48 3.95
C GLY A 112 3.75 1.67 3.72
N VAL A 113 3.88 0.49 3.13
CA VAL A 113 2.78 -0.46 2.94
C VAL A 113 3.06 -1.68 3.79
N GLY A 114 2.04 -2.15 4.52
CA GLY A 114 2.19 -3.32 5.37
C GLY A 114 2.40 -4.59 4.58
N VAL A 115 3.31 -5.43 5.05
CA VAL A 115 3.56 -6.75 4.49
C VAL A 115 3.42 -7.83 5.55
N ALA A 116 2.91 -8.98 5.13
CA ALA A 116 3.02 -10.23 5.87
C ALA A 116 2.87 -11.41 4.90
N THR A 117 2.81 -12.63 5.44
CA THR A 117 2.56 -13.82 4.62
C THR A 117 1.26 -13.66 3.83
N GLY A 118 1.34 -13.91 2.53
CA GLY A 118 0.22 -13.75 1.59
C GLY A 118 0.09 -12.36 0.96
N SER A 119 0.94 -11.39 1.34
CA SER A 119 0.99 -10.10 0.66
C SER A 119 1.55 -10.19 -0.76
N SER A 120 1.09 -9.30 -1.63
CA SER A 120 1.66 -9.11 -2.98
C SER A 120 3.04 -8.47 -2.91
N LEU A 121 3.25 -7.56 -1.96
CA LEU A 121 4.49 -6.86 -1.72
C LEU A 121 5.35 -7.58 -0.68
N GLN A 122 6.63 -7.76 -1.00
CA GLN A 122 7.62 -8.32 -0.07
C GLN A 122 8.23 -7.23 0.82
N LEU A 123 8.72 -7.62 1.99
CA LEU A 123 9.49 -6.74 2.88
C LEU A 123 10.72 -6.18 2.14
N GLY A 124 10.89 -4.85 2.15
CA GLY A 124 11.93 -4.16 1.39
C GLY A 124 11.65 -4.02 -0.11
N GLY A 125 10.60 -4.67 -0.62
CA GLY A 125 10.14 -4.53 -1.99
C GLY A 125 9.55 -3.15 -2.25
N LYS A 126 9.76 -2.64 -3.47
CA LYS A 126 9.17 -1.40 -3.96
C LYS A 126 8.04 -1.73 -4.93
N SER A 127 6.94 -0.98 -4.88
CA SER A 127 5.81 -1.10 -5.80
C SER A 127 5.21 0.27 -6.14
N GLY A 128 4.26 0.29 -7.06
CA GLY A 128 3.53 1.47 -7.50
C GLY A 128 4.35 2.43 -8.37
N THR A 129 3.67 3.41 -8.97
CA THR A 129 4.27 4.38 -9.89
C THR A 129 3.81 5.80 -9.58
N GLU A 130 4.66 6.79 -9.89
CA GLU A 130 4.33 8.22 -9.77
C GLU A 130 3.35 8.68 -10.85
N SER A 131 3.34 8.02 -11.99
CA SER A 131 2.43 8.29 -13.10
C SER A 131 1.97 7.00 -13.77
N ILE A 132 0.80 7.08 -14.41
CA ILE A 132 0.19 5.99 -15.16
C ILE A 132 -0.03 6.45 -16.59
N THR A 133 0.30 5.60 -17.56
CA THR A 133 -0.12 5.74 -18.95
C THR A 133 -1.20 4.72 -19.25
N LEU A 134 -2.40 5.16 -19.61
CA LEU A 134 -3.44 4.25 -20.07
C LEU A 134 -3.12 3.74 -21.46
N LEU A 135 -3.28 2.43 -21.63
CA LEU A 135 -3.27 1.77 -22.93
C LEU A 135 -4.70 1.69 -23.48
N SER A 136 -4.85 1.46 -24.78
CA SER A 136 -6.16 1.21 -25.37
C SER A 136 -6.87 0.03 -24.69
N THR A 137 -6.12 -1.00 -24.28
CA THR A 137 -6.63 -2.17 -23.56
C THR A 137 -7.21 -1.81 -22.18
N ASN A 138 -6.81 -0.69 -21.58
CA ASN A 138 -7.37 -0.22 -20.30
C ASN A 138 -8.70 0.52 -20.45
N LEU A 139 -9.08 0.90 -21.68
CA LEU A 139 -10.41 1.46 -21.94
C LEU A 139 -11.45 0.34 -21.96
N PRO A 140 -12.68 0.59 -21.47
CA PRO A 140 -13.77 -0.36 -21.62
C PRO A 140 -14.06 -0.62 -23.09
N SER A 141 -14.47 -1.85 -23.42
CA SER A 141 -14.83 -2.19 -24.80
C SER A 141 -16.03 -1.37 -25.27
N HIS A 142 -15.88 -0.63 -26.37
CA HIS A 142 -16.94 0.21 -26.94
C HIS A 142 -16.87 0.29 -28.46
N GLN A 143 -18.01 0.62 -29.08
CA GLN A 143 -18.19 0.81 -30.51
C GLN A 143 -19.16 1.98 -30.80
N HIS A 144 -19.09 2.54 -32.00
CA HIS A 144 -19.93 3.65 -32.42
C HIS A 144 -20.88 3.25 -33.54
N SER A 145 -22.13 3.71 -33.46
CA SER A 145 -23.06 3.66 -34.59
C SER A 145 -22.77 4.78 -35.58
N LEU A 146 -22.62 4.45 -36.85
CA LEU A 146 -22.44 5.39 -37.94
C LEU A 146 -23.81 5.76 -38.53
N LEU A 147 -24.08 7.05 -38.66
CA LEU A 147 -25.27 7.54 -39.37
C LEU A 147 -25.09 7.25 -40.87
N SER A 148 -25.76 6.22 -41.37
CA SER A 148 -25.75 5.86 -42.80
C SER A 148 -26.84 6.62 -43.53
N ASN A 149 -26.48 7.39 -44.55
CA ASN A 149 -27.44 8.05 -45.42
C ASN A 149 -27.86 7.19 -46.64
N THR A 150 -27.32 5.97 -46.83
CA THR A 150 -27.66 5.16 -48.02
C THR A 150 -27.66 3.62 -47.85
N TYR A 151 -26.96 2.99 -46.89
CA TYR A 151 -26.81 1.51 -46.85
C TYR A 151 -26.80 0.86 -45.44
N GLY A 152 -27.79 1.16 -44.58
CA GLY A 152 -28.03 0.42 -43.32
C GLY A 152 -27.12 0.76 -42.13
N ASN A 153 -27.46 0.24 -40.95
CA ASN A 153 -26.78 0.49 -39.66
C ASN A 153 -25.34 -0.05 -39.66
N ASN A 154 -24.36 0.80 -40.00
CA ASN A 154 -22.95 0.46 -39.86
C ASN A 154 -22.47 0.81 -38.45
N GLN A 155 -21.72 -0.08 -37.81
CA GLN A 155 -21.01 0.20 -36.56
C GLN A 155 -19.50 0.12 -36.78
N THR A 156 -18.72 0.84 -35.98
CA THR A 156 -17.28 0.61 -35.90
C THR A 156 -17.01 -0.75 -35.27
N SER A 157 -15.81 -1.31 -35.47
CA SER A 157 -15.34 -2.41 -34.63
C SER A 157 -15.25 -1.97 -33.16
N SER A 158 -15.36 -2.94 -32.25
CA SER A 158 -15.10 -2.68 -30.84
C SER A 158 -13.62 -2.34 -30.61
N THR A 159 -13.36 -1.39 -29.72
CA THR A 159 -12.01 -1.06 -29.22
C THR A 159 -12.00 -1.02 -27.71
N GLY A 160 -10.84 -1.30 -27.11
CA GLY A 160 -10.66 -1.46 -25.68
C GLY A 160 -11.08 -2.84 -25.16
N ASP A 161 -10.50 -3.23 -24.03
CA ASP A 161 -10.63 -4.56 -23.44
C ASP A 161 -11.04 -4.52 -21.95
N GLY A 162 -11.14 -3.33 -21.36
CA GLY A 162 -11.47 -3.13 -19.95
C GLY A 162 -10.45 -3.75 -18.99
N GLN A 163 -9.18 -3.83 -19.38
CA GLN A 163 -8.14 -4.36 -18.50
C GLN A 163 -7.85 -3.39 -17.35
N PRO A 164 -7.67 -3.89 -16.10
CA PRO A 164 -7.30 -3.05 -14.98
C PRO A 164 -5.95 -2.36 -15.21
N PHE A 165 -5.75 -1.23 -14.54
CA PHE A 165 -4.46 -0.58 -14.43
C PHE A 165 -4.12 -0.30 -12.97
N GLU A 166 -2.82 -0.32 -12.67
CA GLU A 166 -2.26 -0.06 -11.34
C GLU A 166 -2.64 1.34 -10.83
N ASN A 167 -3.02 1.44 -9.56
CA ASN A 167 -3.36 2.67 -8.85
C ASN A 167 -2.56 2.81 -7.54
N ALA A 168 -1.61 1.90 -7.27
CA ALA A 168 -0.70 2.06 -6.15
C ALA A 168 0.31 3.19 -6.40
N GLN A 169 0.45 4.05 -5.40
CA GLN A 169 1.53 5.03 -5.34
C GLN A 169 2.87 4.38 -5.04
N PRO A 170 3.99 5.08 -5.29
CA PRO A 170 5.30 4.60 -4.90
C PRO A 170 5.29 4.16 -3.43
N SER A 171 5.56 2.89 -3.22
CA SER A 171 5.41 2.22 -1.93
C SER A 171 6.67 1.46 -1.58
N LEU A 172 6.92 1.29 -0.28
CA LEU A 172 7.93 0.39 0.25
C LEU A 172 7.26 -0.59 1.22
N GLY A 173 7.51 -1.88 1.03
CA GLY A 173 7.04 -2.92 1.94
C GLY A 173 7.77 -2.84 3.29
N ILE A 174 7.01 -2.60 4.35
CA ILE A 174 7.49 -2.61 5.74
C ILE A 174 6.53 -3.45 6.59
N ASN A 175 7.01 -3.97 7.72
CA ASN A 175 6.12 -4.63 8.66
C ASN A 175 5.42 -3.58 9.51
N TYR A 176 4.13 -3.77 9.77
CA TYR A 176 3.43 -3.06 10.84
C TYR A 176 3.21 -4.02 12.01
N MET A 177 3.56 -3.53 13.19
CA MET A 177 3.42 -4.25 14.46
C MET A 177 2.36 -3.58 15.31
N ILE A 178 1.57 -4.35 16.04
CA ILE A 178 0.64 -3.89 17.07
C ILE A 178 1.08 -4.40 18.44
N SER A 179 1.07 -3.54 19.45
CA SER A 179 1.40 -3.92 20.82
C SER A 179 0.24 -4.72 21.46
N LEU A 180 0.55 -5.91 21.97
CA LEU A 180 -0.39 -6.77 22.71
C LEU A 180 -0.36 -6.51 24.22
N SER A 181 0.65 -5.77 24.68
CA SER A 181 0.90 -5.44 26.08
C SER A 181 1.53 -4.06 26.15
N GLY A 182 1.10 -3.25 27.11
CA GLY A 182 1.57 -1.87 27.25
C GLY A 182 0.71 -1.08 28.23
N VAL A 183 0.92 0.23 28.28
CA VAL A 183 0.10 1.14 29.07
C VAL A 183 -1.29 1.22 28.44
N TYR A 184 -2.34 0.95 29.24
CA TYR A 184 -3.72 1.09 28.75
C TYR A 184 -4.03 2.57 28.45
N PRO A 185 -4.55 2.91 27.26
CA PRO A 185 -4.87 4.29 26.91
C PRO A 185 -6.14 4.73 27.66
N SER A 186 -5.99 5.29 28.85
CA SER A 186 -7.09 5.87 29.62
C SER A 186 -6.94 7.39 29.73
N ARG A 187 -8.07 8.11 29.74
CA ARG A 187 -8.12 9.57 29.84
C ARG A 187 -7.59 10.08 31.19
N ASP A 188 -7.68 9.25 32.23
CA ASP A 188 -7.44 9.64 33.63
C ASP A 188 -6.29 8.84 34.31
N GLY A 189 -5.51 8.01 33.59
CA GLY A 189 -4.45 7.23 34.25
C GLY A 189 -3.57 6.32 33.37
N GLY A 190 -2.26 6.51 33.54
CA GLY A 190 -1.16 5.73 32.96
C GLY A 190 -0.03 6.68 32.60
N THR A 191 1.09 6.66 33.32
CA THR A 191 2.29 7.36 32.85
C THR A 191 2.76 6.65 31.59
N ILE A 192 2.61 7.30 30.44
CA ILE A 192 3.36 6.95 29.24
C ILE A 192 4.83 7.22 29.53
N ASP A 193 5.56 6.19 29.94
CA ASP A 193 7.01 6.25 30.04
C ASP A 193 7.62 6.02 28.64
N SER A 194 8.88 6.40 28.46
CA SER A 194 9.56 6.24 27.19
C SER A 194 9.96 4.80 26.88
N GLN A 195 9.62 3.83 27.73
CA GLN A 195 10.12 2.46 27.71
C GLN A 195 9.03 1.39 27.54
N THR A 196 7.77 1.80 27.62
CA THR A 196 6.59 0.95 27.52
C THR A 196 5.68 1.47 26.42
N PRO A 197 5.28 0.65 25.44
CA PRO A 197 4.38 1.10 24.38
C PRO A 197 2.98 1.35 24.94
N VAL A 198 2.17 2.11 24.21
CA VAL A 198 0.74 2.18 24.48
C VAL A 198 0.08 0.90 23.97
N LEU A 199 -0.85 0.32 24.73
CA LEU A 199 -1.57 -0.88 24.31
C LEU A 199 -2.39 -0.61 23.03
N GLY A 200 -2.23 -1.44 22.00
CA GLY A 200 -2.87 -1.28 20.70
C GLY A 200 -2.19 -0.27 19.76
N GLU A 201 -1.04 0.28 20.14
CA GLU A 201 -0.22 1.14 19.28
C GLU A 201 0.27 0.38 18.05
N ILE A 202 0.22 1.02 16.88
CA ILE A 202 0.76 0.51 15.63
C ILE A 202 2.08 1.23 15.31
N VAL A 203 3.14 0.47 15.04
CA VAL A 203 4.44 1.01 14.63
C VAL A 203 4.95 0.33 13.36
N GLY A 204 5.73 1.06 12.57
CA GLY A 204 6.49 0.47 11.47
C GLY A 204 7.69 -0.30 12.00
N PHE A 205 8.07 -1.37 11.30
CA PHE A 205 9.21 -2.20 11.65
C PHE A 205 9.93 -2.72 10.41
N ALA A 206 11.25 -2.59 10.42
CA ALA A 206 12.12 -3.00 9.32
C ALA A 206 12.55 -4.47 9.36
N GLY A 207 12.55 -5.09 10.54
CA GLY A 207 12.99 -6.49 10.71
C GLY A 207 11.89 -7.50 10.37
N ASN A 208 12.22 -8.80 10.30
CA ASN A 208 11.28 -9.85 9.88
C ASN A 208 10.81 -10.79 11.00
N TYR A 209 11.03 -10.48 12.26
CA TYR A 209 10.51 -11.27 13.40
C TYR A 209 9.61 -10.41 14.29
N VAL A 210 8.88 -11.06 15.19
CA VAL A 210 7.92 -10.38 16.08
C VAL A 210 8.52 -10.32 17.48
N PRO A 211 8.77 -9.12 18.05
CA PRO A 211 9.25 -8.98 19.42
C PRO A 211 8.20 -9.44 20.45
N GLN A 212 8.65 -9.77 21.68
CA GLN A 212 7.72 -10.11 22.77
C GLN A 212 6.74 -8.97 23.04
N GLY A 213 5.47 -9.31 23.23
CA GLY A 213 4.42 -8.32 23.50
C GLY A 213 3.96 -7.53 22.28
N TRP A 214 4.39 -7.93 21.08
CA TRP A 214 3.92 -7.40 19.80
C TRP A 214 3.32 -8.53 18.95
N SER A 215 2.52 -8.16 17.97
CA SER A 215 2.07 -9.03 16.90
C SER A 215 2.15 -8.31 15.56
N ARG A 216 2.19 -9.05 14.46
CA ARG A 216 1.94 -8.48 13.14
C ARG A 216 0.52 -7.91 13.09
N ALA A 217 0.35 -6.78 12.41
CA ALA A 217 -0.95 -6.26 12.02
C ALA A 217 -1.38 -6.92 10.70
N ASP A 218 -1.70 -8.21 10.74
CA ASP A 218 -1.99 -9.07 9.58
C ASP A 218 -3.39 -9.70 9.61
N GLY A 219 -4.28 -9.23 10.48
CA GLY A 219 -5.64 -9.77 10.61
C GLY A 219 -5.76 -11.01 11.50
N SER A 220 -4.69 -11.42 12.18
CA SER A 220 -4.71 -12.60 13.05
C SER A 220 -5.84 -12.56 14.10
N LEU A 221 -6.53 -13.69 14.28
CA LEU A 221 -7.54 -13.87 15.33
C LEU A 221 -6.87 -14.20 16.66
N LEU A 222 -7.22 -13.45 17.71
CA LEU A 222 -6.74 -13.66 19.08
C LEU A 222 -7.88 -14.06 20.00
N SER A 223 -7.55 -14.85 21.03
CA SER A 223 -8.47 -15.19 22.11
C SER A 223 -8.74 -13.96 22.99
N ILE A 224 -10.02 -13.69 23.26
CA ILE A 224 -10.45 -12.63 24.19
C ILE A 224 -9.97 -12.96 25.62
N SER A 225 -10.05 -14.22 26.04
CA SER A 225 -9.71 -14.61 27.42
C SER A 225 -8.26 -14.32 27.79
N SER A 226 -7.35 -14.31 26.81
CA SER A 226 -5.93 -14.00 26.99
C SER A 226 -5.58 -12.54 26.74
N ASN A 227 -6.48 -11.75 26.12
CA ASN A 227 -6.20 -10.40 25.64
C ASN A 227 -7.33 -9.43 25.98
N ILE A 228 -7.90 -9.55 27.19
CA ILE A 228 -9.10 -8.81 27.62
C ILE A 228 -8.94 -7.29 27.44
N ALA A 229 -7.78 -6.75 27.84
CA ALA A 229 -7.50 -5.32 27.74
C ALA A 229 -7.33 -4.84 26.30
N LEU A 230 -6.78 -5.67 25.41
CA LEU A 230 -6.66 -5.31 23.99
C LEU A 230 -8.04 -5.39 23.31
N PHE A 231 -8.83 -6.42 23.64
CA PHE A 231 -10.20 -6.55 23.15
C PHE A 231 -11.09 -5.38 23.58
N SER A 232 -10.96 -4.86 24.80
CA SER A 232 -11.77 -3.70 25.21
C SER A 232 -11.51 -2.44 24.37
N LEU A 233 -10.34 -2.35 23.73
CA LEU A 233 -9.98 -1.28 22.80
C LEU A 233 -10.44 -1.57 21.36
N LEU A 234 -10.11 -2.75 20.82
CA LEU A 234 -10.36 -3.09 19.42
C LEU A 234 -11.78 -3.58 19.15
N GLN A 235 -12.45 -4.12 20.16
CA GLN A 235 -13.75 -4.80 20.01
C GLN A 235 -13.68 -5.79 18.83
N THR A 236 -14.67 -5.76 17.93
CA THR A 236 -14.69 -6.55 16.70
C THR A 236 -14.47 -5.70 15.45
N TYR A 237 -13.87 -4.51 15.55
CA TYR A 237 -13.68 -3.60 14.40
C TYR A 237 -12.97 -4.25 13.22
N TYR A 238 -12.08 -5.21 13.49
CA TYR A 238 -11.30 -5.91 12.47
C TYR A 238 -11.76 -7.35 12.23
N GLY A 239 -12.81 -7.80 12.92
CA GLY A 239 -13.36 -9.16 12.84
C GLY A 239 -13.36 -9.94 14.17
N GLY A 240 -13.66 -11.24 14.07
CA GLY A 240 -13.88 -12.15 15.20
C GLY A 240 -15.33 -12.25 15.64
N ASP A 241 -15.61 -13.14 16.59
CA ASP A 241 -16.98 -13.45 17.04
C ASP A 241 -17.46 -12.56 18.21
N GLY A 242 -16.56 -11.76 18.80
CA GLY A 242 -16.85 -10.89 19.94
C GLY A 242 -17.21 -11.64 21.23
N LYS A 243 -17.03 -12.96 21.26
CA LYS A 243 -17.36 -13.84 22.41
C LYS A 243 -16.13 -14.58 22.90
N SER A 244 -15.45 -15.25 21.99
CA SER A 244 -14.21 -15.99 22.25
C SER A 244 -13.00 -15.35 21.57
N SER A 245 -13.22 -14.59 20.50
CA SER A 245 -12.17 -14.08 19.62
C SER A 245 -12.46 -12.68 19.07
N PHE A 246 -11.38 -12.00 18.73
CA PHE A 246 -11.36 -10.75 17.96
C PHE A 246 -10.16 -10.77 17.03
N ALA A 247 -10.20 -9.98 15.95
CA ALA A 247 -9.08 -9.87 15.03
C ALA A 247 -8.23 -8.63 15.30
N LEU A 248 -6.94 -8.74 14.98
CA LEU A 248 -6.04 -7.59 14.84
C LEU A 248 -6.32 -6.84 13.53
N PRO A 249 -5.87 -5.59 13.37
CA PRO A 249 -5.89 -4.92 12.08
C PRO A 249 -5.13 -5.73 11.04
N ASP A 250 -5.62 -5.72 9.80
CA ASP A 250 -4.93 -6.31 8.65
C ASP A 250 -4.40 -5.20 7.75
N LEU A 251 -3.10 -4.94 7.84
CA LEU A 251 -2.39 -3.91 7.07
C LEU A 251 -1.63 -4.49 5.87
N ARG A 252 -1.80 -5.77 5.57
CA ARG A 252 -1.21 -6.38 4.37
C ARG A 252 -1.69 -5.66 3.12
N ASP A 253 -0.74 -5.22 2.29
CA ASP A 253 -0.97 -4.48 1.05
C ASP A 253 -1.78 -3.18 1.25
N ARG A 254 -1.77 -2.61 2.46
CA ARG A 254 -2.55 -1.43 2.83
C ARG A 254 -1.68 -0.35 3.48
N VAL A 255 -2.17 0.88 3.38
CA VAL A 255 -1.69 2.05 4.13
C VAL A 255 -2.74 2.45 5.16
N THR A 256 -2.30 3.07 6.25
CA THR A 256 -3.22 3.63 7.26
C THR A 256 -3.75 4.98 6.81
N VAL A 257 -5.05 5.22 7.03
CA VAL A 257 -5.71 6.53 6.89
C VAL A 257 -6.39 6.90 8.21
N GLY A 258 -6.53 8.20 8.49
CA GLY A 258 -7.27 8.66 9.66
C GLY A 258 -8.76 8.32 9.56
N SER A 259 -9.38 7.97 10.69
CA SER A 259 -10.83 7.77 10.81
C SER A 259 -11.58 9.09 11.01
N GLY A 260 -12.86 9.11 10.65
CA GLY A 260 -13.73 10.30 10.68
C GLY A 260 -14.29 10.61 9.30
N GLU A 261 -15.26 11.53 9.18
CA GLU A 261 -15.79 11.99 7.87
C GLU A 261 -16.19 10.85 6.90
N GLY A 262 -16.81 9.78 7.43
CA GLY A 262 -17.22 8.61 6.64
C GLY A 262 -16.19 7.47 6.57
N PHE A 263 -14.96 7.68 7.05
CA PHE A 263 -13.95 6.64 7.23
C PHE A 263 -14.10 6.01 8.62
N THR A 264 -14.74 4.85 8.69
CA THR A 264 -14.93 4.13 9.94
C THR A 264 -13.69 3.29 10.28
N VAL A 265 -13.35 3.20 11.56
CA VAL A 265 -12.25 2.34 12.04
C VAL A 265 -12.51 0.89 11.61
N GLY A 266 -11.50 0.23 11.05
CA GLY A 266 -11.59 -1.14 10.58
C GLY A 266 -12.15 -1.31 9.16
N ALA A 267 -12.74 -0.27 8.57
CA ALA A 267 -13.14 -0.33 7.17
C ALA A 267 -11.93 -0.32 6.22
N VAL A 268 -12.00 -1.16 5.20
CA VAL A 268 -11.05 -1.15 4.08
C VAL A 268 -11.65 -0.29 2.97
N VAL A 269 -10.87 0.70 2.52
CA VAL A 269 -11.28 1.66 1.49
C VAL A 269 -10.19 1.76 0.42
N GLY A 270 -10.58 2.22 -0.78
CA GLY A 270 -9.68 2.35 -1.92
C GLY A 270 -9.49 1.05 -2.70
N SER A 271 -8.66 1.12 -3.75
CA SER A 271 -8.28 -0.01 -4.59
C SER A 271 -6.85 0.16 -5.09
N SER A 272 -6.12 -0.96 -5.19
CA SER A 272 -4.78 -1.00 -5.80
C SER A 272 -4.84 -1.02 -7.33
N GLU A 273 -5.97 -1.39 -7.92
CA GLU A 273 -6.19 -1.37 -9.37
C GLU A 273 -7.53 -0.72 -9.72
N ILE A 274 -7.61 -0.07 -10.87
CA ILE A 274 -8.85 0.51 -11.39
C ILE A 274 -9.17 -0.15 -12.73
N THR A 275 -10.42 -0.60 -12.87
CA THR A 275 -10.99 -1.00 -14.17
C THR A 275 -11.96 0.09 -14.61
N LEU A 276 -11.71 0.70 -15.76
CA LEU A 276 -12.65 1.66 -16.33
C LEU A 276 -13.88 0.94 -16.86
N ALA A 277 -15.06 1.40 -16.45
CA ALA A 277 -16.35 0.96 -16.98
C ALA A 277 -16.88 1.96 -18.03
N THR A 278 -17.75 1.49 -18.93
CA THR A 278 -18.26 2.32 -20.04
C THR A 278 -19.01 3.56 -19.55
N ASP A 279 -19.68 3.49 -18.40
CA ASP A 279 -20.36 4.61 -17.75
C ASP A 279 -19.41 5.65 -17.15
N GLN A 280 -18.12 5.31 -16.96
CA GLN A 280 -17.06 6.24 -16.56
C GLN A 280 -16.42 6.97 -17.75
N LEU A 281 -16.73 6.57 -18.99
CA LEU A 281 -16.35 7.34 -20.17
C LEU A 281 -17.35 8.49 -20.39
N PRO A 282 -16.89 9.72 -20.59
CA PRO A 282 -17.77 10.80 -21.01
C PRO A 282 -18.50 10.45 -22.31
N ALA A 283 -19.81 10.70 -22.33
CA ALA A 283 -20.59 10.60 -23.56
C ALA A 283 -20.00 11.54 -24.62
N HIS A 284 -19.70 10.99 -25.79
CA HIS A 284 -19.11 11.74 -26.90
C HIS A 284 -19.67 11.25 -28.24
N ALA A 285 -19.60 12.12 -29.24
CA ALA A 285 -20.01 11.84 -30.60
C ALA A 285 -19.03 12.51 -31.58
N HIS A 286 -18.90 11.92 -32.76
CA HIS A 286 -18.14 12.48 -33.86
C HIS A 286 -19.09 12.73 -35.04
N SER A 287 -18.96 13.88 -35.68
CA SER A 287 -19.66 14.18 -36.94
C SER A 287 -18.78 13.79 -38.13
N LEU A 288 -19.40 13.21 -39.15
CA LEU A 288 -18.76 13.06 -40.45
C LEU A 288 -18.82 14.41 -41.18
N PRO A 289 -17.75 14.84 -41.87
CA PRO A 289 -17.82 15.99 -42.76
C PRO A 289 -18.86 15.73 -43.86
N ASN A 290 -19.69 16.72 -44.14
CA ASN A 290 -20.64 16.71 -45.26
C ASN A 290 -19.92 16.85 -46.60
#